data_AF-A0A453R2K3-F1
#
_entry.id   AF-A0A453R2K3-F1
#
_cell.length_a   1.000
_cell.length_b   1.000
_cell.length_c   1.000
_cell.angle_alpha   90.00
_cell.angle_beta   90.00
_cell.angle_gamma   90.00
#
_symmetry.space_group_name_H-M   'P 1'
#
loop_
_entity.id
_entity.type
_entity.pdbx_description
1 polymer ?
#
loop_
_entity_poly.entity_id
_entity_poly.type
_entity_poly.pdbx_seq_one_letter_code
_entity_poly.pdbx_strand_id
1 'polypeptide(L)'
;FEALALGSTLMCGRLTFCYWVVAAVPFYLATWEHYFTNTLILPVINGPTEGLMLIYVSHLFTFFTGAEWWAQDFRKSLPLISLVPLPFVPEIPLYVIVLILMIMFAVIPTVGSNIGNVQKVVDARKGSMELALAMLLPFIALLAGVAVWCYLSPSDIMKNQPHLLVIGTGSAFGYLVGRMILAHLCDEPKGLKTGMCMALVFLPFAIANALTAKINNGTPLADELLVILLYCATSVGLYMHLAISVCHEIKDALGIYCFRIARKEA
;
A
#
# COMPACT_ATOMS: atom_id res chain seq x y z
N PHE A 1 -5.45 -5.22 5.70
CA PHE A 1 -5.82 -6.52 6.30
C PHE A 1 -5.24 -7.68 5.53
N GLU A 2 -5.52 -7.83 4.23
CA GLU A 2 -4.98 -8.91 3.39
C GLU A 2 -3.46 -9.12 3.50
N ALA A 3 -2.67 -8.04 3.47
CA ALA A 3 -1.22 -8.15 3.62
C ALA A 3 -0.77 -8.73 4.98
N LEU A 4 -1.52 -8.47 6.06
CA LEU A 4 -1.25 -9.07 7.38
C LEU A 4 -1.61 -10.56 7.41
N ALA A 5 -2.72 -10.94 6.77
CA ALA A 5 -3.11 -12.34 6.62
C ALA A 5 -2.07 -13.12 5.80
N LEU A 6 -1.65 -12.55 4.66
CA LEU A 6 -0.58 -13.11 3.84
C LEU A 6 0.74 -13.17 4.63
N GLY A 7 1.11 -12.12 5.36
CA GLY A 7 2.32 -12.10 6.17
C GLY A 7 2.37 -13.18 7.24
N SER A 8 1.22 -13.47 7.87
CA SER A 8 1.06 -14.59 8.80
C SER A 8 1.18 -15.95 8.10
N THR A 9 0.62 -16.06 6.89
CA THR A 9 0.63 -17.31 6.09
C THR A 9 2.02 -17.67 5.61
N LEU A 10 2.79 -16.65 5.21
CA LEU A 10 4.16 -16.80 4.71
C LEU A 10 5.21 -16.77 5.84
N MET A 11 4.80 -16.46 7.08
CA MET A 11 5.69 -16.22 8.22
C MET A 11 6.81 -15.19 7.91
N CYS A 12 6.51 -14.17 7.11
CA CYS A 12 7.55 -13.28 6.56
C CYS A 12 7.95 -12.12 7.49
N GLY A 13 7.34 -12.03 8.68
CA GLY A 13 7.73 -11.11 9.76
C GLY A 13 7.84 -9.66 9.29
N ARG A 14 9.07 -9.12 9.30
CA ARG A 14 9.38 -7.74 8.88
C ARG A 14 8.95 -7.46 7.43
N LEU A 15 9.04 -8.46 6.55
CA LEU A 15 8.69 -8.28 5.13
C LEU A 15 7.18 -8.19 4.87
N THR A 16 6.34 -8.38 5.89
CA THR A 16 4.89 -8.16 5.77
C THR A 16 4.58 -6.76 5.23
N PHE A 17 5.35 -5.74 5.66
CA PHE A 17 5.22 -4.40 5.14
C PHE A 17 5.61 -4.31 3.65
N CYS A 18 6.66 -5.00 3.23
CA CYS A 18 7.07 -5.04 1.82
C CYS A 18 6.01 -5.70 0.93
N TYR A 19 5.37 -6.77 1.40
CA TYR A 19 4.22 -7.38 0.71
C TYR A 19 3.04 -6.41 0.58
N TRP A 20 2.77 -5.61 1.63
CA TRP A 20 1.79 -4.55 1.55
C TRP A 20 2.15 -3.50 0.49
N VAL A 21 3.42 -3.06 0.43
CA VAL A 21 3.90 -2.09 -0.58
C VAL A 21 3.76 -2.65 -2.00
N VAL A 22 4.10 -3.92 -2.21
CA VAL A 22 3.97 -4.60 -3.51
C VAL A 22 2.53 -4.60 -4.03
N ALA A 23 1.53 -4.68 -3.14
CA ALA A 23 0.13 -4.55 -3.53
C ALA A 23 -0.31 -3.07 -3.68
N ALA A 24 0.14 -2.19 -2.78
CA ALA A 24 -0.29 -0.80 -2.73
C ALA A 24 0.20 0.03 -3.93
N VAL A 25 1.43 -0.19 -4.39
CA VAL A 25 2.03 0.60 -5.49
C VAL A 25 1.28 0.43 -6.83
N PRO A 26 1.07 -0.79 -7.34
CA PRO A 26 0.30 -0.99 -8.57
C PRO A 26 -1.12 -0.44 -8.46
N PHE A 27 -1.78 -0.65 -7.31
CA PHE A 27 -3.14 -0.18 -7.08
C PHE A 27 -3.25 1.35 -7.11
N TYR A 28 -2.33 2.05 -6.44
CA TYR A 28 -2.31 3.51 -6.46
C TYR A 28 -2.10 4.05 -7.87
N LEU A 29 -1.14 3.48 -8.61
CA LEU A 29 -0.88 3.92 -9.99
C LEU A 29 -2.02 3.58 -10.94
N ALA A 30 -2.73 2.47 -10.75
CA ALA A 30 -3.91 2.16 -11.55
C ALA A 30 -5.04 3.16 -11.29
N THR A 31 -5.22 3.57 -10.03
CA THR A 31 -6.20 4.61 -9.67
C THR A 31 -5.79 5.97 -10.24
N TRP A 32 -4.50 6.29 -10.22
CA TRP A 32 -3.95 7.48 -10.86
C TRP A 32 -4.12 7.45 -12.38
N GLU A 33 -3.86 6.32 -13.03
CA GLU A 33 -4.13 6.15 -14.45
C GLU A 33 -5.59 6.41 -14.77
N HIS A 34 -6.49 5.80 -14.01
CA HIS A 34 -7.94 5.97 -14.16
C HIS A 34 -8.35 7.45 -14.10
N TYR A 35 -7.79 8.20 -13.16
CA TYR A 35 -8.04 9.64 -13.01
C TYR A 35 -7.73 10.42 -14.31
N PHE A 36 -6.68 10.05 -15.06
CA PHE A 36 -6.30 10.71 -16.31
C PHE A 36 -7.02 10.16 -17.54
N THR A 37 -7.13 8.83 -17.65
CA THR A 37 -7.66 8.14 -18.82
C THR A 37 -9.19 8.17 -18.88
N ASN A 38 -9.89 8.44 -17.77
CA ASN A 38 -11.36 8.35 -17.63
C ASN A 38 -11.92 6.96 -18.01
N THR A 39 -11.04 5.98 -18.13
CA THR A 39 -11.38 4.61 -18.46
C THR A 39 -10.67 3.76 -17.44
N LEU A 40 -11.42 2.99 -16.66
CA LEU A 40 -10.81 1.93 -15.89
C LEU A 40 -10.59 0.80 -16.89
N ILE A 41 -9.52 0.91 -17.68
CA ILE A 41 -9.05 -0.24 -18.45
C ILE A 41 -8.56 -1.20 -17.36
N LEU A 42 -9.42 -2.12 -16.96
CA LEU A 42 -9.02 -3.31 -16.23
C LEU A 42 -8.54 -4.29 -17.31
N PRO A 43 -7.23 -4.35 -17.63
CA PRO A 43 -6.74 -5.47 -18.42
C PRO A 43 -7.16 -6.79 -17.77
N VAL A 44 -7.23 -7.86 -18.57
CA VAL A 44 -7.57 -9.22 -18.08
C VAL A 44 -6.71 -9.62 -16.88
N ILE A 45 -5.48 -9.09 -16.80
CA ILE A 45 -4.62 -9.10 -15.63
C ILE A 45 -4.61 -7.67 -15.06
N ASN A 46 -5.47 -7.36 -14.10
CA ASN A 46 -5.61 -6.00 -13.58
C ASN A 46 -4.70 -5.67 -12.39
N GLY A 47 -4.07 -6.69 -11.79
CA GLY A 47 -3.21 -6.59 -10.61
C GLY A 47 -3.96 -6.97 -9.32
N PRO A 48 -4.94 -6.18 -8.86
CA PRO A 48 -5.65 -6.45 -7.61
C PRO A 48 -6.41 -7.77 -7.60
N THR A 49 -7.06 -8.15 -8.71
CA THR A 49 -7.87 -9.38 -8.78
C THR A 49 -6.99 -10.62 -8.73
N GLU A 50 -5.92 -10.63 -9.52
CA GLU A 50 -4.96 -11.73 -9.57
C GLU A 50 -4.14 -11.78 -8.27
N GLY A 51 -3.83 -10.63 -7.68
CA GLY A 51 -3.18 -10.54 -6.38
C GLY A 51 -4.02 -11.17 -5.27
N LEU A 52 -5.31 -10.88 -5.19
CA LEU A 52 -6.22 -11.51 -4.23
C LEU A 52 -6.38 -13.01 -4.49
N MET A 53 -6.50 -13.42 -5.75
CA MET A 53 -6.56 -14.83 -6.11
C MET A 53 -5.28 -15.57 -5.67
N LEU A 54 -4.11 -14.98 -5.90
CA LEU A 54 -2.83 -15.53 -5.44
C LEU A 54 -2.77 -15.65 -3.92
N ILE A 55 -3.30 -14.67 -3.18
CA ILE A 55 -3.40 -14.73 -1.72
C ILE A 55 -4.28 -15.92 -1.30
N TYR A 56 -5.46 -16.10 -1.90
CA TYR A 56 -6.34 -17.23 -1.57
C TYR A 56 -5.73 -18.59 -1.89
N VAL A 57 -5.07 -18.72 -3.06
CA VAL A 57 -4.33 -19.92 -3.42
C VAL A 57 -3.19 -20.17 -2.44
N SER A 58 -2.48 -19.12 -1.99
CA SER A 58 -1.41 -19.24 -0.99
C SER A 58 -1.94 -19.74 0.35
N HIS A 59 -3.10 -19.27 0.80
CA HIS A 59 -3.74 -19.74 2.04
C HIS A 59 -4.13 -21.21 1.94
N LEU A 60 -4.77 -21.61 0.84
CA LEU A 60 -5.18 -23.00 0.62
C LEU A 60 -3.97 -23.94 0.50
N PHE A 61 -2.92 -23.51 -0.20
CA PHE A 61 -1.68 -24.28 -0.29
C PHE A 61 -1.03 -24.47 1.09
N THR A 62 -0.97 -23.38 1.87
CA THR A 62 -0.41 -23.40 3.23
C THR A 62 -1.19 -24.30 4.17
N PHE A 63 -2.51 -24.44 3.98
CA PHE A 63 -3.32 -25.39 4.75
C PHE A 63 -2.81 -26.84 4.59
N PHE A 64 -2.32 -27.21 3.41
CA PHE A 64 -1.80 -28.57 3.15
C PHE A 64 -0.32 -28.73 3.54
N THR A 65 0.52 -27.71 3.31
CA THR A 65 1.98 -27.82 3.49
C THR A 65 2.50 -27.30 4.83
N GLY A 66 1.70 -26.52 5.55
CA GLY A 66 2.14 -25.74 6.70
C GLY A 66 2.85 -24.45 6.29
N ALA A 67 2.85 -23.47 7.21
CA ALA A 67 3.43 -22.14 6.99
C ALA A 67 4.97 -22.13 6.95
N GLU A 68 5.61 -23.09 7.65
CA GLU A 68 7.06 -23.27 7.66
C GLU A 68 7.63 -23.51 6.26
N TRP A 69 6.83 -24.06 5.34
CA TRP A 69 7.23 -24.29 3.95
C TRP A 69 7.64 -23.00 3.21
N TRP A 70 7.07 -21.86 3.59
CA TRP A 70 7.44 -20.56 3.01
C TRP A 70 8.70 -19.97 3.65
N ALA A 71 8.93 -20.26 4.93
CA ALA A 71 10.02 -19.71 5.73
C ALA A 71 11.33 -20.50 5.58
N GLN A 72 11.26 -21.77 5.19
CA GLN A 72 12.46 -22.57 4.91
C GLN A 72 13.17 -22.14 3.61
N ASP A 73 14.42 -22.59 3.47
CA ASP A 73 15.23 -22.39 2.26
C ASP A 73 14.51 -22.92 1.02
N PHE A 74 14.54 -22.14 -0.07
CA PHE A 74 13.83 -22.48 -1.30
C PHE A 74 14.19 -23.86 -1.87
N ARG A 75 15.43 -24.34 -1.66
CA ARG A 75 15.88 -25.66 -2.14
C ARG A 75 15.20 -26.79 -1.38
N LYS A 76 14.86 -26.57 -0.11
CA LYS A 76 14.09 -27.53 0.70
C LYS A 76 12.61 -27.51 0.30
N SER A 77 12.08 -26.35 -0.08
CA SER A 77 10.69 -26.23 -0.54
C SER A 77 10.44 -26.84 -1.92
N LEU A 78 11.46 -26.90 -2.79
CA LEU A 78 11.36 -27.42 -4.16
C LEU A 78 12.38 -28.56 -4.41
N PRO A 79 12.05 -29.81 -4.03
CA PRO A 79 12.96 -30.96 -4.12
C PRO A 79 13.50 -31.20 -5.54
N LEU A 80 12.72 -30.88 -6.57
CA LEU A 80 13.11 -31.04 -7.98
C LEU A 80 14.26 -30.09 -8.37
N ILE A 81 14.33 -28.91 -7.76
CA ILE A 81 15.40 -27.91 -8.00
C ILE A 81 16.62 -28.22 -7.14
N SER A 82 16.45 -28.90 -6.01
CA SER A 82 17.56 -29.34 -5.15
C SER A 82 18.55 -30.29 -5.85
N LEU A 83 18.12 -30.94 -6.94
CA LEU A 83 18.95 -31.80 -7.79
C LEU A 83 19.93 -31.01 -8.68
N VAL A 84 19.70 -29.71 -8.90
CA VAL A 84 20.60 -28.83 -9.65
C VAL A 84 21.49 -28.07 -8.66
N PRO A 85 22.81 -28.32 -8.64
CA PRO A 85 23.70 -27.56 -7.79
C PRO A 85 23.73 -26.10 -8.27
N LEU A 86 23.17 -25.20 -7.46
CA LEU A 86 23.24 -23.74 -7.65
C LEU A 86 24.21 -23.15 -6.60
N PRO A 87 25.54 -23.37 -6.73
CA PRO A 87 26.52 -23.03 -5.70
C PRO A 87 26.64 -21.52 -5.41
N PHE A 88 26.09 -20.67 -6.27
CA PHE A 88 26.14 -19.21 -6.14
C PHE A 88 24.86 -18.58 -5.58
N VAL A 89 23.83 -19.38 -5.27
CA VAL A 89 22.58 -18.86 -4.70
C VAL A 89 22.63 -18.94 -3.17
N PRO A 90 22.54 -17.80 -2.46
CA PRO A 90 22.52 -17.79 -0.99
C PRO A 90 21.35 -18.58 -0.42
N GLU A 91 21.45 -18.96 0.87
CA GLU A 91 20.31 -19.47 1.61
C GLU A 91 19.24 -18.38 1.75
N ILE A 92 18.17 -18.48 0.96
CA ILE A 92 17.11 -17.47 0.88
C ILE A 92 15.76 -18.16 1.15
N PRO A 93 14.96 -17.65 2.12
CA PRO A 93 13.61 -18.13 2.35
C PRO A 93 12.73 -17.95 1.12
N LEU A 94 11.84 -18.92 0.86
CA LEU A 94 11.01 -18.90 -0.33
C LEU A 94 10.13 -17.65 -0.43
N TYR A 95 9.61 -17.13 0.70
CA TYR A 95 8.83 -15.89 0.69
C TYR A 95 9.64 -14.70 0.11
N VAL A 96 10.96 -14.62 0.32
CA VAL A 96 11.77 -13.54 -0.27
C VAL A 96 11.82 -13.67 -1.79
N ILE A 97 11.96 -14.90 -2.30
CA ILE A 97 11.96 -15.16 -3.75
C ILE A 97 10.61 -14.80 -4.36
N VAL A 98 9.51 -15.20 -3.73
CA VAL A 98 8.15 -14.83 -4.17
C VAL A 98 8.00 -13.32 -4.24
N LEU A 99 8.46 -12.59 -3.21
CA LEU A 99 8.43 -11.13 -3.19
C LEU A 99 9.22 -10.52 -4.36
N ILE A 100 10.43 -11.01 -4.63
CA ILE A 100 11.26 -10.55 -5.76
C ILE A 100 10.56 -10.83 -7.10
N LEU A 101 10.01 -12.03 -7.28
CA LEU A 101 9.28 -12.40 -8.50
C LEU A 101 8.04 -11.53 -8.71
N MET A 102 7.29 -11.23 -7.65
CA MET A 102 6.15 -10.29 -7.72
C MET A 102 6.59 -8.89 -8.14
N ILE A 103 7.72 -8.40 -7.63
CA ILE A 103 8.25 -7.10 -8.04
C ILE A 103 8.64 -7.12 -9.53
N MET A 104 9.39 -8.13 -9.94
CA MET A 104 9.94 -8.25 -11.30
C MET A 104 8.86 -8.46 -12.37
N PHE A 105 7.88 -9.32 -12.11
CA PHE A 105 6.92 -9.78 -13.11
C PHE A 105 5.53 -9.17 -12.97
N ALA A 106 5.18 -8.59 -11.81
CA ALA A 106 3.90 -7.92 -11.62
C ALA A 106 4.08 -6.41 -11.44
N VAL A 107 4.81 -5.97 -10.43
CA VAL A 107 4.88 -4.53 -10.08
C VAL A 107 5.54 -3.71 -11.17
N ILE A 108 6.74 -4.07 -11.62
CA ILE A 108 7.49 -3.30 -12.63
C ILE A 108 6.72 -3.19 -13.95
N PRO A 109 6.19 -4.29 -14.54
CA PRO A 109 5.41 -4.20 -15.76
C PRO A 109 4.13 -3.36 -15.62
N THR A 110 3.39 -3.51 -14.52
CA THR A 110 2.18 -2.72 -14.26
C THR A 110 2.50 -1.24 -14.12
N VAL A 111 3.51 -0.88 -13.35
CA VAL A 111 3.94 0.52 -13.18
C VAL A 111 4.34 1.13 -14.53
N GLY A 112 5.12 0.40 -15.34
CA GLY A 112 5.51 0.86 -16.68
C GLY A 112 4.32 1.07 -17.61
N SER A 113 3.36 0.13 -17.61
CA SER A 113 2.13 0.25 -18.41
C SER A 113 1.30 1.47 -18.00
N ASN A 114 1.07 1.66 -16.70
CA ASN A 114 0.24 2.76 -16.19
C ASN A 114 0.85 4.12 -16.57
N ILE A 115 2.17 4.27 -16.42
CA ILE A 115 2.89 5.48 -16.83
C ILE A 115 2.75 5.71 -18.33
N GLY A 116 2.98 4.68 -19.15
CA GLY A 116 2.87 4.77 -20.61
C GLY A 116 1.47 5.13 -21.09
N ASN A 117 0.42 4.65 -20.42
CA ASN A 117 -0.97 4.98 -20.76
C ASN A 117 -1.31 6.43 -20.39
N VAL A 118 -0.89 6.90 -19.22
CA VAL A 118 -1.08 8.32 -18.83
C VAL A 118 -0.28 9.24 -19.75
N GLN A 119 0.95 8.90 -20.12
CA GLN A 119 1.75 9.66 -21.10
C GLN A 119 0.96 9.91 -22.39
N LYS A 120 0.44 8.84 -23.01
CA LYS A 120 -0.34 8.93 -24.23
C LYS A 120 -1.55 9.87 -24.11
N VAL A 121 -2.28 9.80 -22.99
CA VAL A 121 -3.46 10.65 -22.77
C VAL A 121 -3.08 12.10 -22.48
N VAL A 122 -2.02 12.34 -21.71
CA VAL A 122 -1.52 13.68 -21.41
C VAL A 122 -1.04 14.35 -22.70
N ASP A 123 -0.26 13.65 -23.52
CA ASP A 123 0.26 14.16 -24.80
C ASP A 123 -0.87 14.47 -25.79
N ALA A 124 -1.83 13.54 -25.94
CA ALA A 124 -2.99 13.73 -26.81
C ALA A 124 -3.86 14.94 -26.39
N ARG A 125 -3.94 15.23 -25.08
CA ARG A 125 -4.68 16.37 -24.53
C ARG A 125 -3.82 17.63 -24.38
N LYS A 126 -2.56 17.64 -24.83
CA LYS A 126 -1.58 18.72 -24.63
C LYS A 126 -1.48 19.17 -23.16
N GLY A 127 -1.62 18.22 -22.23
CA GLY A 127 -1.49 18.46 -20.80
C GLY A 127 -0.03 18.45 -20.34
N SER A 128 0.20 18.77 -19.06
CA SER A 128 1.51 18.66 -18.44
C SER A 128 1.66 17.31 -17.72
N MET A 129 2.70 16.56 -18.10
CA MET A 129 3.07 15.34 -17.39
C MET A 129 3.60 15.63 -15.99
N GLU A 130 4.30 16.75 -15.79
CA GLU A 130 4.83 17.13 -14.49
C GLU A 130 3.70 17.30 -13.46
N LEU A 131 2.59 17.92 -13.88
CA LEU A 131 1.41 18.08 -13.04
C LEU A 131 0.75 16.73 -12.72
N ALA A 132 0.79 15.78 -13.65
CA ALA A 132 0.30 14.43 -13.44
C ALA A 132 1.16 13.66 -12.44
N LEU A 133 2.49 13.73 -12.57
CA LEU A 133 3.44 13.13 -11.64
C LEU A 133 3.38 13.78 -10.25
N ALA A 134 3.12 15.09 -10.17
CA ALA A 134 2.96 15.79 -8.90
C ALA A 134 1.83 15.21 -8.03
N MET A 135 0.78 14.63 -8.63
CA MET A 135 -0.28 13.93 -7.89
C MET A 135 0.17 12.63 -7.23
N LEU A 136 1.29 12.04 -7.66
CA LEU A 136 1.89 10.86 -7.04
C LEU A 136 2.77 11.22 -5.82
N LEU A 137 3.18 12.49 -5.72
CA LEU A 137 4.11 12.96 -4.69
C LEU A 137 3.65 12.63 -3.26
N PRO A 138 2.36 12.80 -2.86
CA PRO A 138 1.93 12.44 -1.51
C PRO A 138 2.11 10.95 -1.20
N PHE A 139 1.87 10.07 -2.17
CA PHE A 139 2.03 8.64 -1.98
C PHE A 139 3.51 8.24 -1.90
N ILE A 140 4.36 8.82 -2.76
CA ILE A 140 5.81 8.62 -2.69
C ILE A 140 6.36 9.12 -1.36
N ALA A 141 5.92 10.30 -0.89
CA ALA A 141 6.32 10.87 0.39
C ALA A 141 5.85 10.02 1.58
N LEU A 142 4.66 9.42 1.51
CA LEU A 142 4.16 8.48 2.52
C LEU A 142 5.08 7.26 2.60
N LEU A 143 5.36 6.60 1.48
CA LEU A 143 6.21 5.40 1.44
C LEU A 143 7.64 5.71 1.89
N ALA A 144 8.23 6.79 1.37
CA ALA A 144 9.58 7.21 1.75
C ALA A 144 9.67 7.59 3.22
N GLY A 145 8.70 8.36 3.73
CA GLY A 145 8.65 8.77 5.13
C GLY A 145 8.54 7.59 6.08
N VAL A 146 7.67 6.62 5.77
CA VAL A 146 7.54 5.39 6.56
C VAL A 146 8.81 4.54 6.45
N ALA A 147 9.43 4.42 5.28
CA ALA A 147 10.68 3.68 5.11
C ALA A 147 11.83 4.30 5.92
N VAL A 148 11.97 5.63 5.88
CA VAL A 148 12.94 6.38 6.68
C VAL A 148 12.68 6.18 8.18
N TRP A 149 11.43 6.28 8.62
CA TRP A 149 11.09 6.03 10.02
C TRP A 149 11.45 4.59 10.44
N CYS A 150 11.09 3.59 9.64
CA CYS A 150 11.44 2.20 9.90
C CYS A 150 12.96 1.96 9.98
N TYR A 151 13.75 2.64 9.13
CA TYR A 151 15.21 2.54 9.15
C TYR A 151 15.84 3.20 10.38
N LEU A 152 15.26 4.31 10.84
CA LEU A 152 15.76 5.07 11.99
C LEU A 152 15.26 4.53 13.33
N SER A 153 14.19 3.75 13.31
CA SER A 153 13.50 3.19 14.48
C SER A 153 14.46 2.50 15.46
N PRO A 154 14.60 2.98 16.72
CA PRO A 154 15.40 2.29 17.73
C PRO A 154 14.80 0.95 18.16
N SER A 155 13.47 0.82 18.13
CA SER A 155 12.76 -0.38 18.59
C SER A 155 12.40 -1.34 17.45
N ASP A 156 12.92 -1.15 16.23
CA ASP A 156 12.61 -1.95 15.04
C ASP A 156 11.10 -2.19 14.87
N ILE A 157 10.34 -1.10 14.68
CA ILE A 157 8.87 -1.14 14.56
C ILE A 157 8.35 -2.13 13.52
N MET A 158 9.13 -2.38 12.46
CA MET A 158 8.77 -3.32 11.39
C MET A 158 8.79 -4.78 11.89
N LYS A 159 9.65 -5.09 12.86
CA LYS A 159 9.72 -6.41 13.49
C LYS A 159 8.73 -6.54 14.64
N ASN A 160 8.68 -5.53 15.51
CA ASN A 160 7.98 -5.63 16.79
C ASN A 160 6.50 -5.24 16.69
N GLN A 161 6.14 -4.29 15.81
CA GLN A 161 4.78 -3.78 15.65
C GLN A 161 4.32 -3.70 14.17
N PRO A 162 4.50 -4.75 13.36
CA PRO A 162 4.15 -4.73 11.93
C PRO A 162 2.65 -4.49 11.69
N HIS A 163 1.79 -4.94 12.61
CA HIS A 163 0.34 -4.76 12.50
C HIS A 163 -0.08 -3.30 12.60
N LEU A 164 0.42 -2.55 13.59
CA LEU A 164 0.13 -1.11 13.72
C LEU A 164 0.70 -0.33 12.54
N LEU A 165 1.90 -0.70 12.08
CA LEU A 165 2.53 -0.07 10.92
C LEU A 165 1.68 -0.23 9.65
N VAL A 166 1.23 -1.46 9.36
CA VAL A 166 0.43 -1.76 8.17
C VAL A 166 -0.98 -1.17 8.28
N ILE A 167 -1.61 -1.17 9.46
CA ILE A 167 -2.93 -0.56 9.64
C ILE A 167 -2.86 0.96 9.50
N GLY A 168 -1.89 1.61 10.16
CA GLY A 168 -1.69 3.06 10.07
C GLY A 168 -1.37 3.49 8.64
N THR A 169 -0.36 2.89 8.03
CA THR A 169 0.04 3.21 6.65
C THR A 169 -1.04 2.84 5.64
N GLY A 170 -1.72 1.71 5.83
CA GLY A 170 -2.86 1.28 5.03
C GLY A 170 -4.04 2.24 5.09
N SER A 171 -4.31 2.83 6.25
CA SER A 171 -5.38 3.84 6.41
C SER A 171 -4.99 5.17 5.77
N ALA A 172 -3.73 5.61 5.94
CA ALA A 172 -3.20 6.80 5.26
C ALA A 172 -3.24 6.63 3.73
N PHE A 173 -2.89 5.45 3.23
CA PHE A 173 -3.05 5.07 1.83
C PHE A 173 -4.51 5.10 1.37
N GLY A 174 -5.43 4.52 2.15
CA GLY A 174 -6.86 4.54 1.86
C GLY A 174 -7.42 5.96 1.77
N TYR A 175 -6.93 6.87 2.61
CA TYR A 175 -7.25 8.30 2.52
C TYR A 175 -6.75 8.91 1.21
N LEU A 176 -5.49 8.67 0.81
CA LEU A 176 -4.94 9.20 -0.43
C LEU A 176 -5.70 8.70 -1.67
N VAL A 177 -5.96 7.40 -1.75
CA VAL A 177 -6.77 6.78 -2.81
C VAL A 177 -8.16 7.40 -2.83
N GLY A 178 -8.84 7.47 -1.67
CA GLY A 178 -10.20 8.01 -1.58
C GLY A 178 -10.27 9.47 -2.05
N ARG A 179 -9.27 10.29 -1.70
CA ARG A 179 -9.16 11.67 -2.19
C ARG A 179 -8.94 11.74 -3.71
N MET A 180 -8.17 10.82 -4.27
CA MET A 180 -7.94 10.76 -5.72
C MET A 180 -9.19 10.33 -6.49
N ILE A 181 -9.94 9.36 -5.96
CA ILE A 181 -11.23 8.94 -6.54
C ILE A 181 -12.24 10.09 -6.44
N LEU A 182 -12.37 10.75 -5.29
CA LEU A 182 -13.27 11.88 -5.13
C LEU A 182 -12.91 13.03 -6.08
N ALA A 183 -11.62 13.35 -6.18
CA ALA A 183 -11.11 14.31 -7.15
C ALA A 183 -11.48 13.97 -8.59
N HIS A 184 -11.50 12.68 -8.94
CA HIS A 184 -11.93 12.22 -10.26
C HIS A 184 -13.43 12.47 -10.45
N LEU A 185 -14.25 11.98 -9.51
CA LEU A 185 -15.72 12.02 -9.59
C LEU A 185 -16.27 13.44 -9.57
N CYS A 186 -15.60 14.36 -8.87
CA CYS A 186 -15.98 15.76 -8.79
C CYS A 186 -15.35 16.63 -9.91
N ASP A 187 -14.68 16.01 -10.90
CA ASP A 187 -13.98 16.71 -11.98
C ASP A 187 -13.04 17.83 -11.48
N GLU A 188 -12.45 17.63 -10.31
CA GLU A 188 -11.58 18.64 -9.70
C GLU A 188 -10.32 18.83 -10.55
N PRO A 189 -9.74 20.05 -10.58
CA PRO A 189 -8.57 20.34 -11.40
C PRO A 189 -7.39 19.43 -11.08
N LYS A 190 -6.64 19.11 -12.14
CA LYS A 190 -5.45 18.27 -12.10
C LYS A 190 -4.33 18.96 -11.33
N GLY A 191 -3.59 18.21 -10.52
CA GLY A 191 -2.45 18.74 -9.76
C GLY A 191 -2.42 18.34 -8.29
N LEU A 192 -1.34 18.71 -7.61
CA LEU A 192 -1.13 18.40 -6.20
C LEU A 192 -2.18 19.12 -5.34
N LYS A 193 -2.87 18.34 -4.49
CA LYS A 193 -3.92 18.87 -3.61
C LYS A 193 -3.41 18.91 -2.19
N THR A 194 -3.47 20.08 -1.55
CA THR A 194 -3.07 20.27 -0.15
C THR A 194 -3.78 19.28 0.78
N GLY A 195 -5.04 18.93 0.48
CA GLY A 195 -5.81 17.94 1.22
C GLY A 195 -5.21 16.53 1.20
N MET A 196 -4.49 16.13 0.15
CA MET A 196 -3.79 14.84 0.10
C MET A 196 -2.61 14.80 1.07
N CYS A 197 -1.92 15.93 1.27
CA CYS A 197 -0.78 16.02 2.18
C CYS A 197 -1.14 15.84 3.66
N MET A 198 -2.44 15.89 4.03
CA MET A 198 -2.88 15.67 5.41
C MET A 198 -2.48 14.29 5.95
N ALA A 199 -2.41 13.28 5.10
CA ALA A 199 -1.94 11.94 5.47
C ALA A 199 -0.46 11.91 5.91
N LEU A 200 0.32 12.94 5.57
CA LEU A 200 1.76 13.02 5.83
C LEU A 200 2.11 13.77 7.11
N VAL A 201 1.18 14.56 7.65
CA VAL A 201 1.45 15.53 8.74
C VAL A 201 2.07 14.88 9.98
N PHE A 202 1.73 13.62 10.26
CA PHE A 202 2.27 12.90 11.41
C PHE A 202 3.71 12.40 11.21
N LEU A 203 4.12 12.11 9.97
CA LEU A 203 5.41 11.48 9.68
C LEU A 203 6.63 12.32 10.10
N PRO A 204 6.67 13.65 9.89
CA PRO A 204 7.77 14.48 10.37
C PRO A 204 8.02 14.34 11.88
N PHE A 205 6.96 14.28 12.69
CA PHE A 205 7.07 14.07 14.13
C PHE A 205 7.65 12.68 14.45
N ALA A 206 7.15 11.63 13.80
CA ALA A 206 7.63 10.27 13.99
C ALA A 206 9.12 10.11 13.61
N ILE A 207 9.52 10.69 12.48
CA ILE A 207 10.91 10.70 12.01
C ILE A 207 11.79 11.51 12.96
N ALA A 208 11.35 12.69 13.40
CA ALA A 208 12.08 13.50 14.38
C ALA A 208 12.29 12.75 15.69
N ASN A 209 11.28 12.05 16.22
CA ASN A 209 11.40 11.24 17.42
C ASN A 209 12.46 10.13 17.28
N ALA A 210 12.47 9.43 16.14
CA ALA A 210 13.46 8.39 15.84
C ALA A 210 14.88 8.98 15.65
N LEU A 211 15.00 10.15 15.02
CA LEU A 211 16.27 10.86 14.89
C LEU A 211 16.83 11.29 16.26
N THR A 212 15.98 11.80 17.16
CA THR A 212 16.43 12.17 18.50
C THR A 212 16.94 10.96 19.27
N ALA A 213 16.33 9.78 19.10
CA ALA A 213 16.87 8.55 19.67
C ALA A 213 18.28 8.23 19.17
N LYS A 214 18.56 8.41 17.87
CA LYS A 214 19.91 8.20 17.31
C LYS A 214 20.93 9.20 17.86
N ILE A 215 20.52 10.44 18.10
CA ILE A 215 21.40 11.51 18.61
C ILE A 215 21.65 11.33 20.13
N ASN A 216 20.64 10.93 20.89
CA ASN A 216 20.70 10.81 22.35
C ASN A 216 21.03 9.38 22.83
N ASN A 217 21.96 8.69 22.15
CA ASN A 217 22.43 7.34 22.51
C ASN A 217 21.31 6.30 22.74
N GLY A 218 20.25 6.36 21.94
CA GLY A 218 19.14 5.41 21.95
C GLY A 218 17.92 5.83 22.76
N THR A 219 17.90 7.03 23.36
CA THR A 219 16.75 7.52 24.13
C THR A 219 15.83 8.41 23.26
N PRO A 220 14.65 7.90 22.83
CA PRO A 220 13.70 8.71 22.07
C PRO A 220 13.03 9.78 22.96
N LEU A 221 12.47 10.83 22.35
CA LEU A 221 11.71 11.88 23.07
C LEU A 221 10.39 11.33 23.65
N ALA A 222 9.73 10.45 22.90
CA ALA A 222 8.53 9.74 23.29
C ALA A 222 8.69 8.25 23.00
N ASP A 223 8.02 7.42 23.81
CA ASP A 223 7.98 5.98 23.59
C ASP A 223 7.50 5.67 22.17
N GLU A 224 8.30 4.91 21.43
CA GLU A 224 8.05 4.60 20.04
C GLU A 224 6.77 3.79 19.84
N LEU A 225 6.38 2.98 20.83
CA LEU A 225 5.09 2.28 20.84
C LEU A 225 3.92 3.28 20.87
N LEU A 226 4.02 4.33 21.69
CA LEU A 226 3.02 5.38 21.75
C LEU A 226 2.97 6.18 20.44
N VAL A 227 4.14 6.47 19.84
CA VAL A 227 4.22 7.18 18.56
C VAL A 227 3.54 6.39 17.43
N ILE A 228 3.78 5.07 17.32
CA ILE A 228 3.13 4.25 16.30
C ILE A 228 1.63 4.04 16.56
N LEU A 229 1.22 3.94 17.83
CA LEU A 229 -0.19 3.89 18.18
C LEU A 229 -0.90 5.18 17.81
N LEU A 230 -0.30 6.34 18.10
CA LEU A 230 -0.86 7.65 17.75
C LEU A 230 -0.87 7.88 16.24
N TYR A 231 0.17 7.45 15.51
CA TYR A 231 0.20 7.43 14.05
C TYR A 231 -1.00 6.63 13.51
N CYS A 232 -1.15 5.39 13.98
CA CYS A 232 -2.22 4.50 13.56
C CYS A 232 -3.60 5.11 13.85
N ALA A 233 -3.84 5.58 15.07
CA ALA A 233 -5.09 6.20 15.47
C ALA A 233 -5.42 7.45 14.64
N THR A 234 -4.42 8.30 14.39
CA THR A 234 -4.59 9.52 13.58
C THR A 234 -4.90 9.18 12.12
N SER A 235 -4.19 8.22 11.52
CA SER A 235 -4.43 7.79 10.13
C SER A 235 -5.79 7.12 9.96
N VAL A 236 -6.21 6.26 10.90
CA VAL A 236 -7.54 5.65 10.90
C VAL A 236 -8.61 6.73 11.08
N GLY A 237 -8.43 7.65 12.02
CA GLY A 237 -9.37 8.76 12.23
C GLY A 237 -9.53 9.64 11.00
N LEU A 238 -8.42 9.97 10.32
CA LEU A 238 -8.44 10.74 9.07
C LEU A 238 -9.19 10.00 7.95
N TYR A 239 -8.95 8.69 7.79
CA TYR A 239 -9.65 7.88 6.81
C TYR A 239 -11.15 7.76 7.12
N MET A 240 -11.51 7.50 8.37
CA MET A 240 -12.91 7.40 8.80
C MET A 240 -13.65 8.72 8.63
N HIS A 241 -13.00 9.84 8.96
CA HIS A 241 -13.55 11.17 8.71
C HIS A 241 -13.84 11.37 7.22
N LEU A 242 -12.91 11.04 6.32
CA LEU A 242 -13.15 11.10 4.88
C LEU A 242 -14.34 10.25 4.46
N ALA A 243 -14.40 8.99 4.91
CA ALA A 243 -15.47 8.06 4.54
C ALA A 243 -16.84 8.58 5.01
N ILE A 244 -16.95 9.04 6.25
CA ILE A 244 -18.20 9.57 6.82
C ILE A 244 -18.62 10.85 6.08
N SER A 245 -17.70 11.77 5.82
CA SER A 245 -18.01 13.02 5.11
C SER A 245 -18.51 12.75 3.69
N VAL A 246 -17.85 11.86 2.94
CA VAL A 246 -18.30 11.49 1.59
C VAL A 246 -19.69 10.84 1.64
N CYS A 247 -19.96 9.95 2.60
CA CYS A 247 -21.29 9.36 2.76
C CYS A 247 -22.37 10.41 3.05
N HIS A 248 -22.08 11.40 3.90
CA HIS A 248 -23.02 12.49 4.19
C HIS A 248 -23.21 13.41 2.99
N GLU A 249 -22.15 13.79 2.28
CA GLU A 249 -22.24 14.63 1.08
C GLU A 249 -23.06 13.97 -0.03
N ILE A 250 -22.83 12.67 -0.29
CA ILE A 250 -23.62 11.90 -1.27
C ILE A 250 -25.09 11.82 -0.83
N LYS A 251 -25.33 11.54 0.45
CA LYS A 251 -26.69 11.49 1.02
C LYS A 251 -27.40 12.83 0.82
N ASP A 252 -26.77 13.94 1.15
CA ASP A 252 -27.38 15.26 1.10
C ASP A 252 -27.57 15.72 -0.36
N ALA A 253 -26.67 15.36 -1.26
CA ALA A 253 -26.79 15.66 -2.69
C ALA A 253 -27.88 14.84 -3.40
N LEU A 254 -28.03 13.55 -3.08
CA LEU A 254 -29.00 12.65 -3.72
C LEU A 254 -30.34 12.55 -2.99
N GLY A 255 -30.42 12.99 -1.73
CA GLY A 255 -31.59 12.80 -0.87
C GLY A 255 -31.83 11.35 -0.45
N ILE A 256 -30.85 10.46 -0.59
CA ILE A 256 -30.96 9.02 -0.30
C ILE A 256 -30.02 8.65 0.84
N TYR A 257 -30.50 7.87 1.80
CA TYR A 257 -29.67 7.34 2.88
C TYR A 257 -28.84 6.15 2.38
N CYS A 258 -27.50 6.25 2.42
CA CYS A 258 -26.59 5.21 1.91
C CYS A 258 -26.84 3.79 2.48
N PHE A 259 -27.38 3.70 3.70
CA PHE A 259 -27.65 2.42 4.38
C PHE A 259 -29.14 2.13 4.57
N ARG A 260 -30.04 2.85 3.89
CA ARG A 260 -31.48 2.62 3.97
C ARG A 260 -32.10 2.67 2.59
N ILE A 261 -32.64 1.54 2.14
CA ILE A 261 -33.39 1.46 0.89
C ILE A 261 -34.71 2.21 1.09
N ALA A 262 -34.91 3.29 0.33
CA ALA A 262 -36.20 3.97 0.27
C ALA A 262 -37.22 3.05 -0.40
N ARG A 263 -38.40 2.88 0.19
CA ARG A 263 -39.51 2.16 -0.45
C ARG A 263 -39.95 2.99 -1.67
N LYS A 264 -39.99 2.36 -2.84
CA LYS A 264 -40.53 2.97 -4.04
C LYS A 264 -42.03 3.22 -3.82
N GLU A 265 -42.46 4.48 -3.84
CA GLU A 265 -43.89 4.79 -3.85
C GLU A 265 -44.49 4.26 -5.15
N ALA A 266 -45.62 3.55 -5.03
CA ALA A 266 -46.28 2.83 -6.11
C ALA A 266 -47.13 3.77 -6.98
#